data_AF-A0AAW7Z6K9-F1
#
_entry.id   AF-A0AAW7Z6K9-F1
#
_cell.length_a   1.000
_cell.length_b   1.000
_cell.length_c   1.000
_cell.angle_alpha   90.00
_cell.angle_beta   90.00
_cell.angle_gamma   90.00
#
_symmetry.space_group_name_H-M   'P 1'
#
loop_
_entity.id
_entity.type
_entity.pdbx_description
1 polymer ?
#
loop_
_entity_poly.entity_id
_entity_poly.type
_entity_poly.pdbx_seq_one_letter_code
_entity_poly.pdbx_strand_id
1 'polypeptide(L)' 'EIAASIAQVAENSELILTSLPSVKAVEEVFLGEEGLVNNVKPEQPLIDTSTVSPDLNVEIAKVCRENSLDFLAAPVS' A
#
# COMPACT_ATOMS: atom_id res chain seq x y z
N GLU A 1 -1.53 -18.68 0.72
CA GLU A 1 -1.31 -19.00 -0.71
C GLU A 1 -0.31 -18.01 -1.29
N ILE A 2 0.24 -18.25 -2.49
CA ILE A 2 1.17 -17.32 -3.15
C ILE A 2 0.41 -16.63 -4.29
N ALA A 3 0.44 -15.30 -4.32
CA ALA A 3 -0.10 -14.48 -5.41
C ALA A 3 1.04 -14.02 -6.34
N ALA A 4 0.76 -13.95 -7.64
CA ALA A 4 1.74 -13.54 -8.66
C ALA A 4 1.66 -12.04 -9.03
N SER A 5 0.69 -11.31 -8.47
CA SER A 5 0.48 -9.88 -8.74
C SER A 5 -0.24 -9.17 -7.59
N ILE A 6 -0.18 -7.84 -7.58
CA ILE A 6 -0.88 -6.99 -6.60
C ILE A 6 -2.41 -7.17 -6.70
N ALA A 7 -2.95 -7.26 -7.93
CA ALA A 7 -4.37 -7.53 -8.14
C ALA A 7 -4.83 -8.85 -7.48
N GLN A 8 -4.03 -9.91 -7.58
CA GLN A 8 -4.33 -11.19 -6.92
C GLN A 8 -4.22 -11.09 -5.40
N VAL A 9 -3.27 -10.31 -4.86
CA VAL A 9 -3.21 -10.05 -3.41
C VAL A 9 -4.48 -9.33 -2.96
N ALA A 10 -4.89 -8.28 -3.69
CA ALA A 10 -6.08 -7.51 -3.38
C ALA A 10 -7.38 -8.33 -3.46
N GLU A 11 -7.50 -9.23 -4.43
CA GLU A 11 -8.68 -10.09 -4.57
C GLU A 11 -8.83 -11.06 -3.39
N ASN A 12 -7.72 -11.57 -2.85
CA ASN A 12 -7.70 -12.66 -1.87
C ASN A 12 -7.42 -12.22 -0.42
N SER A 13 -7.39 -10.91 -0.14
CA SER A 13 -7.06 -10.38 1.19
C SER A 13 -8.18 -9.49 1.73
N GLU A 14 -8.39 -9.48 3.04
CA GLU A 14 -9.29 -8.52 3.70
C GLU A 14 -8.55 -7.23 4.12
N LEU A 15 -7.22 -7.34 4.27
CA LEU A 15 -6.30 -6.29 4.69
C LEU A 15 -4.94 -6.55 4.05
N ILE A 16 -4.20 -5.50 3.72
CA ILE A 16 -2.87 -5.63 3.10
C ILE A 16 -1.80 -4.97 3.97
N LEU A 17 -0.78 -5.75 4.31
CA LEU A 17 0.42 -5.32 5.02
C LEU A 17 1.61 -5.34 4.06
N THR A 18 2.38 -4.26 4.00
CA THR A 18 3.60 -4.17 3.19
C THR A 18 4.84 -4.00 4.06
N SER A 19 5.91 -4.69 3.69
CA SER A 19 7.24 -4.55 4.28
C SER A 19 8.27 -4.63 3.16
N LEU A 20 8.60 -3.47 2.61
CA LEU A 20 9.33 -3.33 1.35
C LEU A 20 10.76 -2.80 1.58
N PRO A 21 11.71 -3.17 0.71
CA PRO A 21 13.14 -2.97 0.98
C PRO A 21 13.64 -1.54 0.71
N SER A 22 12.84 -0.68 0.05
CA SER A 22 13.28 0.66 -0.33
C SER A 22 12.11 1.61 -0.60
N VAL A 23 12.40 2.91 -0.55
CA VAL A 23 11.48 4.00 -0.93
C VAL A 23 10.89 3.77 -2.32
N LYS A 24 11.72 3.47 -3.32
CA LYS A 24 11.26 3.20 -4.70
C LYS A 24 10.30 2.02 -4.78
N ALA A 25 10.55 0.96 -4.00
CA ALA A 25 9.65 -0.18 -3.97
C ALA A 25 8.30 0.18 -3.35
N VAL A 26 8.29 1.01 -2.30
CA VAL A 26 7.05 1.52 -1.69
C VAL A 26 6.28 2.39 -2.69
N GLU A 27 6.93 3.34 -3.34
CA GLU A 27 6.32 4.18 -4.38
C GLU A 27 5.68 3.35 -5.49
N GLU A 28 6.42 2.38 -6.04
CA GLU A 28 5.92 1.51 -7.11
C GLU A 28 4.73 0.65 -6.64
N VAL A 29 4.83 0.03 -5.47
CA VAL A 29 3.78 -0.87 -4.96
C VAL A 29 2.52 -0.11 -4.57
N PHE A 30 2.63 1.12 -4.06
CA PHE A 30 1.44 1.90 -3.68
C PHE A 30 0.87 2.72 -4.84
N LEU A 31 1.72 3.43 -5.57
CA LEU A 31 1.34 4.50 -6.49
C LEU A 31 1.64 4.19 -7.96
N GLY A 32 2.31 3.08 -8.24
CA GLY A 32 2.56 2.62 -9.61
C GLY A 32 1.26 2.33 -10.37
N GLU A 33 1.37 2.15 -11.69
CA GLU A 33 0.21 1.90 -12.57
C GLU A 33 -0.59 0.67 -12.10
N GLU A 34 0.10 -0.41 -11.74
CA GLU A 34 -0.47 -1.62 -11.15
C GLU A 34 -0.43 -1.63 -9.61
N GLY A 35 -0.27 -0.45 -8.99
CA GLY A 35 -0.12 -0.29 -7.55
C GLY A 35 -1.41 -0.57 -6.75
N LEU A 36 -1.25 -0.66 -5.43
CA LEU A 36 -2.31 -0.99 -4.48
C LEU A 36 -3.48 -0.02 -4.58
N VAL A 37 -3.23 1.28 -4.72
CA VAL A 37 -4.29 2.30 -4.81
C VAL A 37 -5.29 2.01 -5.94
N ASN A 38 -4.83 1.40 -7.03
CA ASN A 38 -5.66 1.11 -8.20
C ASN A 38 -6.33 -0.28 -8.15
N ASN A 39 -5.93 -1.14 -7.23
CA ASN A 39 -6.29 -2.56 -7.24
C ASN A 39 -7.10 -3.01 -6.01
N VAL A 40 -7.13 -2.22 -4.93
CA VAL A 40 -7.84 -2.59 -3.70
C VAL A 40 -9.24 -2.00 -3.63
N LYS A 41 -10.10 -2.66 -2.87
CA LYS A 41 -11.45 -2.19 -2.54
C LYS A 41 -11.41 -1.20 -1.38
N PRO A 42 -12.34 -0.24 -1.30
CA PRO A 42 -12.43 0.73 -0.20
C PRO A 42 -12.48 0.12 1.20
N GLU A 43 -13.03 -1.09 1.34
CA GLU A 43 -13.12 -1.76 2.65
C GLU A 43 -11.79 -2.41 3.10
N GLN A 44 -10.77 -2.43 2.25
CA GLN A 44 -9.48 -3.09 2.52
C GLN A 44 -8.45 -2.07 3.00
N PRO A 45 -8.13 -2.02 4.30
CA PRO A 45 -7.11 -1.11 4.80
C PRO A 45 -5.71 -1.51 4.31
N LEU A 46 -4.92 -0.49 3.99
CA LEU A 46 -3.52 -0.61 3.62
C LEU A 46 -2.63 -0.21 4.81
N ILE A 47 -1.71 -1.08 5.21
CA ILE A 47 -0.79 -0.82 6.31
C ILE A 47 0.65 -1.00 5.81
N ASP A 48 1.45 0.07 5.84
CA ASP A 48 2.86 0.00 5.50
C ASP A 48 3.73 -0.06 6.76
N THR A 49 4.50 -1.14 6.90
CA THR A 49 5.48 -1.31 7.98
C THR A 49 6.91 -1.04 7.50
N SER A 50 7.09 -0.60 6.26
CA SER A 50 8.38 -0.23 5.70
C SER A 50 8.93 1.03 6.40
N THR A 51 10.25 1.17 6.44
CA THR A 51 10.89 2.40 6.92
C THR A 51 11.12 3.36 5.76
N VAL A 52 10.26 4.37 5.64
CA VAL A 52 10.35 5.43 4.62
C VAL A 52 10.29 6.82 5.23
N SER A 53 10.50 7.85 4.42
CA SER A 53 10.40 9.24 4.88
C SER A 53 8.95 9.59 5.29
N PRO A 54 8.77 10.49 6.27
CA PRO A 54 7.45 11.02 6.61
C PRO A 54 6.72 11.64 5.41
N ASP A 55 7.43 12.32 4.52
CA ASP A 55 6.85 12.97 3.35
C ASP A 55 6.20 11.96 2.39
N LEU A 56 6.85 10.82 2.14
CA LEU A 56 6.27 9.77 1.31
C LEU A 56 5.01 9.18 1.95
N ASN A 57 5.01 8.95 3.26
CA ASN A 57 3.83 8.49 3.97
C ASN A 57 2.65 9.48 3.85
N VAL A 58 2.92 10.78 3.89
CA VAL A 58 1.90 11.82 3.71
C VAL A 58 1.35 11.81 2.29
N GLU A 59 2.20 11.64 1.28
CA GLU A 59 1.80 11.52 -0.12
C GLU A 59 0.90 10.30 -0.36
N ILE A 60 1.32 9.13 0.10
CA ILE A 60 0.53 7.88 -0.03
C ILE A 60 -0.81 8.03 0.68
N ALA A 61 -0.82 8.57 1.90
CA ALA A 61 -2.06 8.80 2.65
C ALA A 61 -3.02 9.75 1.92
N LYS A 62 -2.49 10.79 1.26
CA LYS A 62 -3.29 11.73 0.47
C LYS A 62 -3.93 11.02 -0.72
N VAL A 63 -3.15 10.27 -1.50
CA VAL A 63 -3.65 9.54 -2.68
C VAL A 63 -4.67 8.48 -2.28
N CYS A 64 -4.43 7.74 -1.20
CA CYS A 64 -5.38 6.75 -0.66
C CYS A 64 -6.70 7.43 -0.30
N ARG A 65 -6.66 8.57 0.41
CA ARG A 65 -7.87 9.33 0.79
C ARG A 65 -8.66 9.83 -0.43
N GLU A 66 -7.97 10.31 -1.47
CA GLU A 66 -8.62 10.74 -2.73
C GLU A 66 -9.36 9.58 -3.42
N ASN A 67 -8.91 8.33 -3.19
CA ASN A 67 -9.54 7.11 -3.71
C ASN A 67 -10.46 6.41 -2.69
N SER A 68 -10.81 7.06 -1.57
CA SER A 68 -11.63 6.49 -0.49
C SER A 68 -11.05 5.22 0.12
N LEU A 69 -9.72 5.14 0.21
CA LEU A 69 -8.97 4.03 0.83
C LEU A 69 -8.39 4.45 2.17
N ASP A 70 -8.38 3.53 3.13
CA ASP A 70 -7.72 3.71 4.41
C ASP A 70 -6.24 3.31 4.34
N PHE A 71 -5.36 4.16 4.89
CA PHE A 71 -3.92 3.92 4.94
C PHE A 71 -3.34 4.21 6.33
N LEU A 72 -2.45 3.33 6.81
CA LEU A 72 -1.71 3.47 8.05
C LEU A 72 -0.21 3.25 7.81
N ALA A 73 0.60 4.28 8.10
CA ALA A 73 2.03 4.12 8.26
C ALA A 73 2.35 3.60 9.67
N ALA A 74 2.95 2.42 9.76
CA ALA A 74 3.30 1.73 11.00
C ALA A 74 4.71 1.11 10.95
N PRO A 75 5.77 1.92 10.76
CA PRO A 75 7.14 1.42 10.69
C PRO A 75 7.55 0.69 11.97
N VAL A 76 8.30 -0.41 11.81
CA VAL A 76 8.78 -1.26 12.92
C VAL A 76 10.19 -0.87 13.37
N SER A 77 10.50 -1.01 14.66
CA SER A 77 11.81 -0.71 15.29
C SER A 77 12.47 -1.96 15.88
#